data_AF-A0A251TFU8-F1
#
_entry.id   AF-A0A251TFU8-F1
#
_cell.length_a   1.000
_cell.length_b   1.000
_cell.length_c   1.000
_cell.angle_alpha   90.00
_cell.angle_beta   90.00
_cell.angle_gamma   90.00
#
_symmetry.space_group_name_H-M   'P 1'
#
loop_
_entity.id
_entity.type
_entity.pdbx_description
1 polymer ?
#
loop_
_entity_poly.entity_id
_entity_poly.type
_entity_poly.pdbx_seq_one_letter_code
_entity_poly.pdbx_strand_id
1 'polypeptide(L)'
;MVYPWIGQFLFGRLQFLNCRSSTPANSLAHSLLLLWGPEAQGDFTRWCQLGGLWTFSGWFFAPSFGVAAIFRFILFFQGFHNWTLNPFHMMGVAGVLGAALLCAIHGATVENTLFEDGDGANTFRAFNPTQAEETYSMVTANRFWSQIFGVAFSNKRWLHFFMLFVPVTGLWMSALE
;
A
#
# COMPACT_ATOMS: atom_id res chain seq x y z
N MET A 1 17.68 -21.47 -12.60
CA MET A 1 18.63 -21.44 -11.46
C MET A 1 17.87 -21.09 -10.19
N VAL A 2 17.75 -22.04 -9.27
CA VAL A 2 17.32 -21.74 -7.90
C VAL A 2 18.46 -20.99 -7.23
N TYR A 3 18.12 -19.86 -6.67
CA TYR A 3 19.02 -18.86 -6.15
C TYR A 3 19.20 -19.22 -4.66
N PRO A 4 20.35 -19.75 -4.20
CA PRO A 4 20.50 -20.27 -2.84
C PRO A 4 20.69 -19.10 -1.86
N TRP A 5 19.59 -18.52 -1.36
CA TRP A 5 19.62 -17.36 -0.43
C TRP A 5 19.20 -17.71 1.01
N ILE A 6 18.94 -18.97 1.32
CA ILE A 6 18.66 -19.39 2.69
C ILE A 6 19.93 -19.28 3.51
N GLY A 7 19.98 -18.26 4.37
CA GLY A 7 21.02 -18.03 5.37
C GLY A 7 21.82 -16.74 5.23
N GLN A 8 21.73 -15.99 4.13
CA GLN A 8 22.67 -14.88 3.93
C GLN A 8 22.44 -13.66 4.85
N PHE A 9 21.22 -13.46 5.36
CA PHE A 9 20.98 -12.46 6.40
C PHE A 9 21.59 -12.89 7.75
N LEU A 10 21.41 -14.17 8.13
CA LEU A 10 21.97 -14.76 9.36
C LEU A 10 23.50 -14.79 9.37
N PHE A 11 24.13 -14.82 8.19
CA PHE A 11 25.59 -14.77 8.02
C PHE A 11 26.12 -13.37 7.62
N GLY A 12 25.34 -12.30 7.81
CA GLY A 12 25.79 -10.92 7.60
C GLY A 12 26.08 -10.52 6.13
N ARG A 13 25.67 -11.34 5.16
CA ARG A 13 25.92 -11.12 3.72
C ARG A 13 24.80 -10.36 3.01
N LEU A 14 23.65 -10.15 3.66
CA LEU A 14 22.55 -9.34 3.14
C LEU A 14 22.13 -8.24 4.12
N GLN A 15 21.83 -7.07 3.58
CA GLN A 15 21.16 -5.97 4.27
C GLN A 15 19.65 -6.09 4.10
N PHE A 16 18.88 -5.34 4.92
CA PHE A 16 17.42 -5.26 4.82
C PHE A 16 16.91 -5.02 3.39
N LEU A 17 17.60 -4.17 2.62
CA LEU A 17 17.20 -3.85 1.24
C LEU A 17 17.36 -5.04 0.27
N ASN A 18 18.28 -5.97 0.55
CA ASN A 18 18.67 -7.04 -0.37
C ASN A 18 18.21 -8.43 0.07
N CYS A 19 17.71 -8.57 1.31
CA CYS A 19 17.11 -9.82 1.77
C CYS A 19 15.81 -10.11 1.01
N ARG A 20 15.56 -11.39 0.70
CA ARG A 20 14.33 -11.81 0.02
C ARG A 20 13.96 -13.27 0.25
N SER A 21 12.65 -13.57 0.27
CA SER A 21 12.12 -14.91 -0.01
C SER A 21 11.88 -15.02 -1.52
N SER A 22 12.68 -15.83 -2.20
CA SER A 22 12.63 -15.93 -3.67
C SER A 22 11.57 -16.94 -4.12
N THR A 23 10.94 -16.67 -5.27
CA THR A 23 10.00 -17.60 -5.92
C THR A 23 10.67 -18.97 -6.16
N PRO A 24 9.89 -20.07 -6.15
CA PRO A 24 10.37 -21.38 -6.57
C PRO A 24 10.97 -21.37 -7.99
N ALA A 25 11.70 -22.42 -8.32
CA ALA A 25 12.19 -22.62 -9.69
C ALA A 25 11.04 -22.62 -10.70
N ASN A 26 11.25 -22.09 -11.91
CA ASN A 26 10.26 -22.17 -12.99
C ASN A 26 9.83 -23.62 -13.31
N SER A 27 10.70 -24.61 -13.05
CA SER A 27 10.38 -26.04 -13.21
C SER A 27 9.32 -26.56 -12.24
N LEU A 28 9.05 -25.85 -11.15
CA LEU A 28 8.01 -26.18 -10.17
C LEU A 28 6.65 -25.55 -10.54
N ALA A 29 6.60 -24.72 -11.59
CA ALA A 29 5.39 -24.09 -12.11
C ALA A 29 4.51 -23.50 -10.98
N HIS A 30 3.26 -23.95 -10.91
CA HIS A 30 2.27 -23.52 -9.90
C HIS A 30 2.07 -24.55 -8.78
N SER A 31 3.08 -25.41 -8.51
CA SER A 31 2.99 -26.33 -7.38
C SER A 31 2.75 -25.55 -6.09
N LEU A 32 1.80 -26.02 -5.28
CA LEU A 32 1.57 -25.48 -3.93
C LEU A 32 2.81 -25.63 -3.05
N LEU A 33 3.71 -26.55 -3.42
CA LEU A 33 4.98 -26.81 -2.76
C LEU A 33 4.77 -26.97 -1.25
N LEU A 34 3.81 -27.83 -0.87
CA LEU A 34 3.51 -28.14 0.53
C LEU A 34 4.69 -28.91 1.15
N LEU A 35 4.98 -28.68 2.44
CA LEU A 35 6.07 -29.38 3.13
C LEU A 35 5.90 -30.91 3.09
N TRP A 36 4.66 -31.38 3.23
CA TRP A 36 4.28 -32.79 3.10
C TRP A 36 3.93 -33.21 1.66
N GLY A 37 4.13 -32.33 0.67
CA GLY A 37 3.90 -32.60 -0.74
C GLY A 37 4.99 -33.49 -1.36
N PRO A 38 4.77 -34.02 -2.57
CA PRO A 38 5.70 -34.92 -3.25
C PRO A 38 7.06 -34.28 -3.56
N GLU A 39 7.11 -32.95 -3.67
CA GLU A 39 8.32 -32.19 -3.95
C GLU A 39 9.22 -32.01 -2.73
N ALA A 40 8.73 -32.14 -1.49
CA ALA A 40 9.53 -31.97 -0.28
C ALA A 40 9.54 -33.23 0.60
N GLN A 41 8.48 -34.04 0.56
CA GLN A 41 8.36 -35.34 1.25
C GLN A 41 8.63 -35.24 2.77
N GLY A 42 8.25 -34.12 3.39
CA GLY A 42 8.47 -33.86 4.81
C GLY A 42 9.87 -33.35 5.16
N ASP A 43 10.81 -33.30 4.21
CA ASP A 43 12.14 -32.74 4.44
C ASP A 43 12.09 -31.21 4.42
N PHE A 44 12.23 -30.60 5.60
CA PHE A 44 12.19 -29.14 5.79
C PHE A 44 13.35 -28.41 5.11
N THR A 45 14.55 -28.98 5.13
CA THR A 45 15.73 -28.35 4.50
C THR A 45 15.54 -28.32 2.99
N ARG A 46 15.11 -29.44 2.42
CA ARG A 46 14.78 -29.53 0.99
C ARG A 46 13.64 -28.59 0.62
N TRP A 47 12.59 -28.55 1.41
CA TRP A 47 11.46 -27.64 1.21
C TRP A 47 11.88 -26.17 1.16
N CYS A 48 12.72 -25.75 2.11
CA CYS A 48 13.32 -24.42 2.11
C CYS A 48 14.09 -24.19 0.80
N GLN A 49 15.00 -25.09 0.45
CA GLN A 49 15.83 -24.97 -0.76
C GLN A 49 15.00 -24.86 -2.05
N LEU A 50 13.82 -25.50 -2.12
CA LEU A 50 12.93 -25.44 -3.27
C LEU A 50 12.14 -24.12 -3.38
N GLY A 51 12.22 -23.23 -2.38
CA GLY A 51 11.44 -22.00 -2.32
C GLY A 51 10.10 -22.13 -1.60
N GLY A 52 9.92 -23.18 -0.78
CA GLY A 52 8.69 -23.40 -0.01
C GLY A 52 8.29 -22.25 0.91
N LEU A 53 9.26 -21.48 1.40
CA LEU A 53 8.98 -20.27 2.19
C LEU A 53 8.21 -19.22 1.39
N TRP A 54 8.40 -19.13 0.08
CA TRP A 54 7.67 -18.20 -0.77
C TRP A 54 6.22 -18.64 -0.96
N THR A 55 5.98 -19.94 -1.22
CA THR A 55 4.60 -20.43 -1.33
C THR A 55 3.90 -20.27 0.01
N PHE A 56 4.55 -20.62 1.13
CA PHE A 56 4.02 -20.46 2.48
C PHE A 56 3.64 -19.03 2.85
N SER A 57 4.51 -18.04 2.56
CA SER A 57 4.25 -16.64 2.91
C SER A 57 3.30 -15.95 1.94
N GLY A 58 3.31 -16.36 0.68
CA GLY A 58 2.64 -15.66 -0.40
C GLY A 58 1.24 -16.13 -0.66
N TRP A 59 1.04 -17.45 -0.85
CA TRP A 59 -0.13 -18.13 -1.42
C TRP A 59 -0.71 -17.53 -2.73
N PHE A 60 -0.54 -16.23 -3.03
CA PHE A 60 -1.16 -15.43 -4.10
C PHE A 60 -0.29 -14.26 -4.62
N PHE A 61 0.93 -14.06 -4.10
CA PHE A 61 1.79 -12.94 -4.52
C PHE A 61 2.96 -13.41 -5.38
N ALA A 62 2.86 -13.23 -6.71
CA ALA A 62 3.83 -13.71 -7.70
C ALA A 62 5.29 -13.17 -7.55
N PRO A 63 5.55 -11.91 -7.15
CA PRO A 63 6.92 -11.43 -6.97
C PRO A 63 7.63 -12.07 -5.77
N SER A 64 8.97 -12.10 -5.81
CA SER A 64 9.75 -12.47 -4.62
C SER A 64 9.59 -11.41 -3.52
N PHE A 65 9.46 -11.84 -2.26
CA PHE A 65 9.29 -10.93 -1.13
C PHE A 65 10.61 -10.32 -0.69
N GLY A 66 10.89 -9.08 -1.10
CA GLY A 66 12.05 -8.31 -0.65
C GLY A 66 12.15 -6.97 -1.36
N VAL A 67 12.73 -5.95 -0.73
CA VAL A 67 12.73 -4.56 -1.25
C VAL A 67 13.34 -4.47 -2.66
N ALA A 68 14.59 -4.91 -2.82
CA ALA A 68 15.24 -4.96 -4.14
C ALA A 68 14.54 -5.90 -5.13
N ALA A 69 13.84 -6.92 -4.64
CA ALA A 69 13.09 -7.83 -5.49
C ALA A 69 11.83 -7.17 -6.09
N ILE A 70 11.16 -6.30 -5.33
CA ILE A 70 10.06 -5.47 -5.85
C ILE A 70 10.56 -4.46 -6.87
N PHE A 71 11.71 -3.80 -6.64
CA PHE A 71 12.30 -2.92 -7.66
C PHE A 71 12.61 -3.67 -8.96
N ARG A 72 13.19 -4.87 -8.85
CA ARG A 72 13.41 -5.75 -10.02
C ARG A 72 12.10 -6.09 -10.73
N PHE A 73 11.04 -6.37 -9.98
CA PHE A 73 9.72 -6.66 -10.55
C PHE A 73 9.13 -5.47 -11.31
N ILE A 74 9.24 -4.25 -10.78
CA ILE A 74 8.79 -3.02 -11.44
C ILE A 74 9.54 -2.82 -12.76
N LEU A 75 10.87 -2.97 -12.77
CA LEU A 75 11.68 -2.83 -13.98
C LEU A 75 11.38 -3.94 -15.01
N PHE A 76 11.09 -5.15 -14.55
CA PHE A 76 10.65 -6.24 -15.41
C PHE A 76 9.31 -5.90 -16.08
N PHE A 77 8.32 -5.44 -15.31
CA PHE A 77 7.02 -5.01 -15.84
C PHE A 77 7.17 -3.88 -16.85
N GLN A 78 8.01 -2.87 -16.57
CA GLN A 78 8.28 -1.83 -17.55
C GLN A 78 8.94 -2.37 -18.82
N GLY A 79 10.00 -3.18 -18.68
CA GLY A 79 10.80 -3.66 -19.81
C GLY A 79 10.06 -4.65 -20.72
N PHE A 80 9.14 -5.44 -20.17
CA PHE A 80 8.43 -6.50 -20.91
C PHE A 80 6.95 -6.19 -21.19
N HIS A 81 6.33 -5.29 -20.42
CA HIS A 81 4.90 -4.98 -20.55
C HIS A 81 4.62 -3.50 -20.84
N ASN A 82 5.67 -2.66 -20.94
CA ASN A 82 5.56 -1.21 -21.15
C ASN A 82 4.55 -0.56 -20.19
N TRP A 83 4.67 -0.95 -18.93
CA TRP A 83 3.60 -0.83 -17.94
C TRP A 83 3.08 0.58 -17.71
N THR A 84 3.97 1.56 -17.75
CA THR A 84 3.61 2.96 -17.56
C THR A 84 2.67 3.51 -18.65
N LEU A 85 2.56 2.84 -19.81
CA LEU A 85 1.59 3.20 -20.86
C LEU A 85 0.22 2.53 -20.70
N ASN A 86 0.03 1.65 -19.71
CA ASN A 86 -1.29 1.06 -19.46
C ASN A 86 -2.23 2.08 -18.80
N PRO A 87 -3.42 2.36 -19.36
CA PRO A 87 -4.39 3.27 -18.74
C PRO A 87 -4.90 2.78 -17.38
N PHE A 88 -4.95 1.47 -17.13
CA PHE A 88 -5.31 0.91 -15.83
C PHE A 88 -4.26 1.24 -14.77
N HIS A 89 -2.97 1.11 -15.10
CA HIS A 89 -1.87 1.57 -14.27
C HIS A 89 -1.96 3.07 -13.98
N MET A 90 -2.20 3.90 -15.01
CA MET A 90 -2.34 5.35 -14.86
C MET A 90 -3.50 5.71 -13.92
N MET A 91 -4.64 5.02 -14.01
CA MET A 91 -5.76 5.20 -13.07
C MET A 91 -5.40 4.78 -11.65
N GLY A 92 -4.61 3.70 -11.49
CA GLY A 92 -4.07 3.29 -10.19
C GLY A 92 -3.16 4.34 -9.57
N VAL A 93 -2.23 4.89 -10.36
CA VAL A 93 -1.35 5.99 -9.94
C VAL A 93 -2.19 7.22 -9.54
N ALA A 94 -3.19 7.59 -10.34
CA ALA A 94 -4.08 8.69 -10.03
C ALA A 94 -4.85 8.47 -8.72
N GLY A 95 -5.31 7.25 -8.44
CA GLY A 95 -5.98 6.91 -7.18
C GLY A 95 -5.06 6.97 -5.97
N VAL A 96 -3.83 6.47 -6.06
CA VAL A 96 -2.84 6.51 -4.95
C VAL A 96 -2.38 7.95 -4.67
N LEU A 97 -1.99 8.69 -5.72
CA LEU A 97 -1.58 10.10 -5.56
C LEU A 97 -2.75 10.99 -5.14
N GLY A 98 -3.94 10.75 -5.69
CA GLY A 98 -5.17 11.43 -5.30
C GLY A 98 -5.54 11.17 -3.84
N ALA A 99 -5.37 9.94 -3.35
CA ALA A 99 -5.60 9.61 -1.94
C ALA A 99 -4.60 10.29 -1.00
N ALA A 100 -3.31 10.31 -1.37
CA ALA A 100 -2.30 11.04 -0.61
C ALA A 100 -2.61 12.54 -0.54
N LEU A 101 -3.03 13.13 -1.67
CA LEU A 101 -3.47 14.52 -1.75
C LEU A 101 -4.70 14.79 -0.87
N LEU A 102 -5.74 13.95 -0.98
CA LEU A 102 -6.97 14.09 -0.19
C LEU A 102 -6.70 13.92 1.30
N CYS A 103 -5.84 12.98 1.69
CA CYS A 103 -5.43 12.77 3.07
C CYS A 103 -4.75 14.02 3.64
N ALA A 104 -3.77 14.58 2.91
CA ALA A 104 -3.05 15.76 3.34
C ALA A 104 -3.96 17.00 3.41
N ILE A 105 -4.75 17.26 2.36
CA ILE A 105 -5.65 18.42 2.30
C ILE A 105 -6.73 18.32 3.36
N HIS A 106 -7.34 17.15 3.55
CA HIS A 106 -8.39 17.00 4.56
C HIS A 106 -7.84 17.20 5.97
N GLY A 107 -6.73 16.52 6.32
CA GLY A 107 -6.10 16.66 7.63
C GLY A 107 -5.71 18.12 7.91
N ALA A 108 -5.01 18.76 6.98
CA ALA A 108 -4.61 20.16 7.13
C ALA A 108 -5.82 21.10 7.24
N THR A 109 -6.87 20.88 6.47
CA THR A 109 -8.08 21.72 6.53
C THR A 109 -8.77 21.60 7.88
N VAL A 110 -8.91 20.39 8.41
CA VAL A 110 -9.51 20.16 9.74
C VAL A 110 -8.70 20.87 10.82
N GLU A 111 -7.38 20.67 10.85
CA GLU A 111 -6.49 21.27 11.85
C GLU A 111 -6.46 22.82 11.78
N ASN A 112 -6.68 23.41 10.61
CA ASN A 112 -6.68 24.87 10.41
C ASN A 112 -8.08 25.50 10.46
N THR A 113 -9.12 24.71 10.76
CA THR A 113 -10.49 25.21 10.94
C THR A 113 -11.12 24.75 12.24
N LEU A 114 -10.29 24.33 13.21
CA LEU A 114 -10.72 23.97 14.56
C LEU A 114 -11.43 25.13 15.25
N PHE A 115 -12.42 24.80 16.06
CA PHE A 115 -12.94 25.74 17.06
C PHE A 115 -11.96 25.82 18.23
N GLU A 116 -11.98 26.97 18.93
CA GLU A 116 -11.22 27.17 20.15
C GLU A 116 -12.03 26.60 21.34
N ASP A 117 -11.89 25.30 21.57
CA ASP A 117 -12.65 24.55 22.59
C ASP A 117 -11.88 24.39 23.94
N GLY A 118 -10.76 25.10 24.12
CA GLY A 118 -9.99 25.12 25.36
C GLY A 118 -8.81 26.11 25.35
N ASP A 119 -8.27 26.43 26.54
CA ASP A 119 -7.28 27.52 26.73
C ASP A 119 -5.83 27.15 26.37
N GLY A 120 -5.59 25.92 25.92
CA GLY A 120 -4.25 25.42 25.66
C GLY A 120 -3.75 25.81 24.26
N ALA A 121 -2.52 26.32 24.15
CA ALA A 121 -1.86 26.52 22.87
C ALA A 121 -1.68 25.21 22.06
N ASN A 122 -1.65 24.07 22.76
CA ASN A 122 -1.81 22.75 22.15
C ASN A 122 -3.29 22.36 22.19
N THR A 123 -3.90 22.30 21.00
CA THR A 123 -5.34 22.12 20.83
C THR A 123 -5.80 20.66 20.93
N PHE A 124 -4.90 19.66 20.97
CA PHE A 124 -5.29 18.23 21.00
C PHE A 124 -6.09 17.84 22.25
N ARG A 125 -5.93 18.58 23.37
CA ARG A 125 -6.68 18.32 24.61
C ARG A 125 -8.09 18.91 24.62
N ALA A 126 -8.41 19.78 23.66
CA ALA A 126 -9.71 20.43 23.54
C ALA A 126 -10.75 19.56 22.81
N PHE A 127 -10.45 18.28 22.56
CA PHE A 127 -11.37 17.33 21.92
C PHE A 127 -11.80 16.24 22.88
N ASN A 128 -13.10 15.93 22.90
CA ASN A 128 -13.67 14.78 23.61
C ASN A 128 -14.31 13.80 22.60
N PRO A 129 -13.94 12.50 22.62
CA PRO A 129 -14.54 11.49 21.72
C PRO A 129 -16.07 11.34 21.80
N THR A 130 -16.70 11.82 22.87
CA THR A 130 -18.15 11.72 23.11
C THR A 130 -18.92 13.04 22.93
N GLN A 131 -18.25 14.13 22.52
CA GLN A 131 -18.91 15.42 22.28
C GLN A 131 -19.90 15.33 21.10
N ALA A 132 -20.98 16.09 21.17
CA ALA A 132 -22.01 16.10 20.11
C ALA A 132 -21.63 17.06 18.97
N GLU A 133 -20.85 18.08 19.29
CA GLU A 133 -20.47 19.18 18.41
C GLU A 133 -19.31 18.80 17.48
N GLU A 134 -19.33 19.36 16.28
CA GLU A 134 -18.19 19.25 15.37
C GLU A 134 -17.01 20.08 15.87
N THR A 135 -15.81 19.50 15.90
CA THR A 135 -14.59 20.17 16.39
C THR A 135 -14.00 21.20 15.40
N TYR A 136 -14.51 21.25 14.17
CA TYR A 136 -14.03 22.16 13.13
C TYR A 136 -15.18 22.73 12.30
N SER A 137 -15.00 23.97 11.84
CA SER A 137 -16.00 24.71 11.05
C SER A 137 -16.01 24.29 9.58
N MET A 138 -17.04 23.53 9.19
CA MET A 138 -17.25 23.16 7.78
C MET A 138 -17.54 24.37 6.89
N VAL A 139 -18.22 25.38 7.43
CA VAL A 139 -18.58 26.60 6.70
C VAL A 139 -17.33 27.42 6.37
N THR A 140 -16.41 27.56 7.33
CA THR A 140 -15.14 28.26 7.13
C THR A 140 -14.28 27.52 6.11
N ALA A 141 -14.15 26.19 6.27
CA ALA A 141 -13.43 25.34 5.33
C ALA A 141 -14.00 25.44 3.90
N ASN A 142 -15.32 25.39 3.75
CA ASN A 142 -15.98 25.49 2.46
C ASN A 142 -15.71 26.84 1.80
N ARG A 143 -15.84 27.95 2.54
CA ARG A 143 -15.58 29.28 2.01
C ARG A 143 -14.12 29.43 1.58
N PHE A 144 -13.18 28.99 2.40
CA PHE A 144 -11.75 29.02 2.08
C PHE A 144 -11.47 28.32 0.76
N TRP A 145 -11.89 27.05 0.62
CA TRP A 145 -11.63 26.28 -0.61
C TRP A 145 -12.41 26.80 -1.82
N SER A 146 -13.63 27.32 -1.64
CA SER A 146 -14.39 27.93 -2.73
C SER A 146 -13.70 29.17 -3.29
N GLN A 147 -13.02 29.94 -2.43
CA GLN A 147 -12.25 31.13 -2.86
C GLN A 147 -10.89 30.75 -3.48
N ILE A 148 -10.19 29.76 -2.92
CA ILE A 148 -8.84 29.38 -3.35
C ILE A 148 -8.86 28.49 -4.60
N PHE A 149 -9.76 27.51 -4.65
CA PHE A 149 -9.80 26.48 -5.68
C PHE A 149 -11.06 26.51 -6.55
N GLY A 150 -11.97 27.47 -6.30
CA GLY A 150 -13.22 27.64 -7.06
C GLY A 150 -14.32 26.62 -6.74
N VAL A 151 -13.99 25.55 -5.99
CA VAL A 151 -14.93 24.50 -5.57
C VAL A 151 -14.54 24.00 -4.19
N ALA A 152 -15.54 23.60 -3.40
CA ALA A 152 -15.33 23.01 -2.10
C ALA A 152 -16.40 21.95 -1.77
N PHE A 153 -16.04 20.98 -0.94
CA PHE A 153 -17.01 20.11 -0.31
C PHE A 153 -17.93 20.93 0.60
N SER A 154 -19.23 20.62 0.59
CA SER A 154 -20.24 21.19 1.50
C SER A 154 -20.94 20.12 2.34
N ASN A 155 -20.80 18.84 1.97
CA ASN A 155 -21.38 17.70 2.67
C ASN A 155 -20.27 16.79 3.21
N LYS A 156 -20.18 16.66 4.55
CA LYS A 156 -19.16 15.84 5.22
C LYS A 156 -19.27 14.36 4.85
N ARG A 157 -20.47 13.81 4.67
CA ARG A 157 -20.65 12.39 4.32
C ARG A 157 -20.13 12.10 2.91
N TRP A 158 -20.41 12.99 1.96
CA TRP A 158 -19.88 12.88 0.60
C TRP A 158 -18.35 12.99 0.59
N LEU A 159 -17.78 13.93 1.34
CA LEU A 159 -16.33 14.08 1.48
C LEU A 159 -15.67 12.76 1.92
N HIS A 160 -16.15 12.15 3.00
CA HIS A 160 -15.54 10.92 3.53
C HIS A 160 -15.78 9.70 2.61
N PHE A 161 -16.94 9.63 1.96
CA PHE A 161 -17.18 8.62 0.92
C PHE A 161 -16.20 8.79 -0.24
N PHE A 162 -15.94 10.02 -0.67
CA PHE A 162 -15.00 10.30 -1.76
C PHE A 162 -13.56 9.95 -1.38
N MET A 163 -13.15 10.19 -0.13
CA MET A 163 -11.85 9.76 0.40
C MET A 163 -11.67 8.23 0.41
N LEU A 164 -12.76 7.46 0.55
CA LEU A 164 -12.73 6.01 0.35
C LEU A 164 -12.67 5.66 -1.14
N PHE A 165 -13.54 6.28 -1.94
CA PHE A 165 -13.76 5.95 -3.34
C PHE A 165 -12.48 6.08 -4.19
N VAL A 166 -11.73 7.18 -4.03
CA VAL A 166 -10.54 7.47 -4.85
C VAL A 166 -9.44 6.40 -4.74
N PRO A 167 -8.88 6.10 -3.55
CA PRO A 167 -7.85 5.06 -3.41
C PRO A 167 -8.37 3.67 -3.77
N VAL A 168 -9.59 3.33 -3.35
CA VAL A 168 -10.16 1.99 -3.58
C VAL A 168 -10.32 1.77 -5.07
N THR A 169 -10.96 2.69 -5.79
CA THR A 169 -11.15 2.57 -7.24
C THR A 169 -9.81 2.53 -7.97
N GLY A 170 -8.83 3.35 -7.56
CA GLY A 170 -7.48 3.30 -8.14
C GLY A 170 -6.83 1.93 -8.02
N LEU A 171 -6.82 1.35 -6.81
CA LEU A 171 -6.26 0.01 -6.59
C LEU A 171 -7.01 -1.07 -7.38
N TRP A 172 -8.35 -0.98 -7.45
CA TRP A 172 -9.15 -1.87 -8.29
C TRP A 172 -8.77 -1.76 -9.77
N MET A 173 -8.58 -0.55 -10.30
CA MET A 173 -8.15 -0.37 -11.69
C MET A 173 -6.77 -0.99 -11.94
N SER A 174 -5.80 -0.80 -11.04
CA SER A 174 -4.47 -1.44 -11.16
C SER A 174 -4.48 -2.97 -10.99
N ALA A 175 -5.60 -3.56 -10.58
CA ALA A 175 -5.74 -5.01 -10.49
C ALA A 175 -6.37 -5.63 -11.74
N LEU A 176 -6.88 -4.83 -12.69
CA LEU A 176 -7.51 -5.29 -13.93
C LEU A 176 -6.51 -5.51 -15.07
N GLU A 177 -5.23 -5.29 -14.80
CA GLU A 177 -4.14 -5.27 -15.76
C GLU A 177 -3.24 -6.51 -15.73
#